data_AF-A0A6G3XXB3-F1
#
_entry.id   AF-A0A6G3XXB3-F1
#
_cell.length_a   1.000
_cell.length_b   1.000
_cell.length_c   1.000
_cell.angle_alpha   90.00
_cell.angle_beta   90.00
_cell.angle_gamma   90.00
#
_symmetry.space_group_name_H-M   'P 1'
#
loop_
_entity.id
_entity.type
_entity.pdbx_description
1 polymer ?
#
loop_
_entity_poly.entity_id
_entity_poly.type
_entity_poly.pdbx_seq_one_letter_code
_entity_poly.pdbx_strand_id
1 'polypeptide(L)'
;PDFVITLASPGTTGDWCAKSGLDTTIDNVSCDSAATDRVMINAYRWAQGAATFGPKELLAYRQMLINHEVGHRLGHNHVSCRTPGALAPVMQQQTKTLELEGIKCRANPWVHPES
;
A
#
# COMPACT_ATOMS: atom_id res chain seq x y z
N PRO A 1 -17.64 7.38 2.99
CA PRO A 1 -17.78 7.06 1.55
C PRO A 1 -18.04 5.57 1.42
N ASP A 2 -18.92 5.18 0.51
CA ASP A 2 -19.21 3.77 0.25
C ASP A 2 -18.30 3.27 -0.86
N PHE A 3 -17.61 2.15 -0.65
CA PHE A 3 -16.67 1.57 -1.60
C PHE A 3 -16.46 0.08 -1.38
N VAL A 4 -15.87 -0.59 -2.37
CA VAL A 4 -15.59 -2.04 -2.34
C VAL A 4 -14.08 -2.28 -2.35
N ILE A 5 -13.58 -3.03 -1.37
CA ILE A 5 -12.21 -3.55 -1.39
C ILE A 5 -12.22 -4.87 -2.17
N THR A 6 -11.41 -4.94 -3.22
CA THR A 6 -11.38 -6.08 -4.14
C THR A 6 -9.99 -6.71 -4.14
N LEU A 7 -9.90 -7.98 -3.71
CA LEU A 7 -8.69 -8.79 -3.91
C LEU A 7 -8.74 -9.44 -5.29
N ALA A 8 -7.76 -9.16 -6.15
CA ALA A 8 -7.77 -9.62 -7.54
C ALA A 8 -6.38 -10.03 -8.05
N SER A 9 -6.33 -10.83 -9.12
CA SER A 9 -5.07 -11.20 -9.79
C SER A 9 -4.29 -9.94 -10.25
N PRO A 10 -2.98 -10.04 -10.50
CA PRO A 10 -2.19 -8.90 -10.99
C PRO A 10 -2.75 -8.27 -12.27
N GLY A 11 -3.17 -9.08 -13.24
CA GLY A 11 -3.77 -8.60 -14.49
C GLY A 11 -5.06 -7.83 -14.25
N THR A 12 -6.00 -8.40 -13.49
CA THR A 12 -7.25 -7.73 -13.15
C THR A 12 -7.02 -6.45 -12.33
N THR A 13 -6.03 -6.46 -11.43
CA THR A 13 -5.65 -5.24 -10.68
C THR A 13 -5.17 -4.16 -11.64
N GLY A 14 -4.27 -4.49 -12.58
CA GLY A 14 -3.77 -3.58 -13.61
C GLY A 14 -4.89 -2.98 -14.46
N ASP A 15 -5.81 -3.80 -14.97
CA ASP A 15 -6.94 -3.34 -15.80
C ASP A 15 -7.83 -2.33 -15.06
N TRP A 16 -8.07 -2.55 -13.77
CA TRP A 16 -8.88 -1.64 -12.95
C TRP A 16 -8.11 -0.38 -12.54
N CYS A 17 -6.83 -0.49 -12.18
CA CYS A 17 -5.99 0.66 -11.85
C CYS A 17 -5.81 1.59 -13.07
N ALA A 18 -5.71 1.05 -14.28
CA ALA A 18 -5.59 1.81 -15.52
C ALA A 18 -6.79 2.72 -15.80
N LYS A 19 -7.99 2.38 -15.32
CA LYS A 19 -9.18 3.26 -15.38
C LYS A 19 -8.99 4.58 -14.64
N SER A 20 -8.05 4.61 -13.69
CA SER A 20 -7.66 5.79 -12.92
C SER A 20 -6.28 6.33 -13.32
N GLY A 21 -5.75 5.92 -14.49
CA GLY A 21 -4.48 6.40 -15.02
C GLY A 21 -3.24 5.83 -14.35
N LEU A 22 -3.36 4.73 -13.59
CA LEU A 22 -2.27 4.09 -12.86
C LEU A 22 -1.82 2.80 -13.56
N ASP A 23 -0.51 2.61 -13.70
CA ASP A 23 0.08 1.35 -14.15
C ASP A 23 0.70 0.59 -12.98
N THR A 24 0.09 -0.54 -12.64
CA THR A 24 0.56 -1.44 -11.57
C THR A 24 1.12 -2.75 -12.11
N THR A 25 1.22 -2.92 -13.44
CA THR A 25 1.60 -4.19 -14.08
C THR A 25 3.09 -4.52 -13.93
N ILE A 26 3.92 -3.49 -13.74
CA ILE A 26 5.37 -3.62 -13.56
C ILE A 26 5.71 -3.98 -12.10
N ASP A 27 5.30 -3.13 -11.16
CA ASP A 27 5.68 -3.28 -9.75
C ASP A 27 4.78 -4.25 -8.96
N ASN A 28 3.70 -4.72 -9.58
CA ASN A 28 2.66 -5.53 -8.98
C ASN A 28 2.20 -4.95 -7.64
N VAL A 29 1.78 -3.69 -7.62
CA VAL A 29 1.25 -3.02 -6.42
C VAL A 29 -0.28 -2.98 -6.44
N SER A 30 -0.86 -2.68 -5.28
CA SER A 30 -2.26 -2.33 -5.15
C SER A 30 -2.50 -0.87 -5.59
N CYS A 31 -3.76 -0.48 -5.74
CA CYS A 31 -4.11 0.91 -5.98
C CYS A 31 -5.52 1.24 -5.45
N ASP A 32 -5.78 2.51 -5.19
CA ASP A 32 -7.12 3.05 -5.26
C ASP A 32 -7.49 3.35 -6.72
N SER A 33 -8.45 2.62 -7.29
CA SER A 33 -9.02 2.98 -8.59
C SER A 33 -10.09 4.06 -8.40
N ALA A 34 -9.62 5.26 -8.09
CA ALA A 34 -10.42 6.41 -7.66
C ALA A 34 -11.49 6.88 -8.67
N ALA A 35 -11.34 6.58 -9.97
CA ALA A 35 -12.37 6.81 -10.98
C ALA A 35 -13.53 5.79 -10.90
N THR A 36 -13.48 4.86 -9.96
CA THR A 36 -14.45 3.79 -9.72
C THR A 36 -14.77 3.66 -8.23
N ASP A 37 -15.72 2.80 -7.88
CA ASP A 37 -16.07 2.47 -6.50
C ASP A 37 -15.07 1.51 -5.82
N ARG A 38 -13.98 1.11 -6.49
CA ARG A 38 -13.10 0.02 -6.03
C ARG A 38 -11.71 0.42 -5.56
N VAL A 39 -11.35 -0.09 -4.38
CA VAL A 39 -9.97 -0.21 -3.92
C VAL A 39 -9.45 -1.57 -4.34
N MET A 40 -8.38 -1.61 -5.11
CA MET A 40 -7.85 -2.83 -5.70
C MET A 40 -6.64 -3.33 -4.90
N ILE A 41 -6.75 -4.54 -4.34
CA ILE A 41 -5.67 -5.24 -3.66
C ILE A 41 -5.07 -6.28 -4.61
N ASN A 42 -3.78 -6.13 -4.90
CA ASN A 42 -3.06 -7.06 -5.77
C ASN A 42 -2.80 -8.40 -5.05
N ALA A 43 -3.36 -9.49 -5.57
CA ALA A 43 -3.26 -10.82 -4.95
C ALA A 43 -1.84 -11.36 -4.87
N TYR A 44 -0.94 -10.97 -5.79
CA TYR A 44 0.48 -11.35 -5.70
C TYR A 44 1.10 -10.78 -4.42
N ARG A 45 0.89 -9.49 -4.15
CA ARG A 45 1.36 -8.83 -2.92
C ARG A 45 0.65 -9.33 -1.68
N TRP A 46 -0.65 -9.58 -1.76
CA TRP A 46 -1.39 -10.16 -0.66
C TRP A 46 -0.83 -11.53 -0.22
N ALA A 47 -0.40 -12.35 -1.19
CA ALA A 47 0.17 -13.66 -0.93
C ALA A 47 1.63 -13.62 -0.48
N GLN A 48 2.46 -12.82 -1.15
CA GLN A 48 3.93 -12.81 -0.97
C GLN A 48 4.43 -11.77 0.03
N GLY A 49 3.66 -10.72 0.28
CA GLY A 49 4.10 -9.58 1.06
C GLY A 49 5.03 -8.64 0.28
N ALA A 50 5.85 -7.91 1.03
CA ALA A 50 6.94 -7.09 0.50
C ALA A 50 8.22 -7.36 1.29
N ALA A 51 9.36 -7.26 0.59
CA ALA A 51 10.68 -7.45 1.19
C ALA A 51 10.96 -6.49 2.35
N THR A 52 10.31 -5.32 2.36
CA THR A 52 10.41 -4.31 3.42
C THR A 52 9.85 -4.75 4.78
N PHE A 53 8.91 -5.71 4.79
CA PHE A 53 8.36 -6.33 6.02
C PHE A 53 9.06 -7.65 6.34
N GLY A 54 9.57 -8.34 5.32
CA GLY A 54 10.16 -9.67 5.47
C GLY A 54 9.11 -10.80 5.58
N PRO A 55 9.54 -12.06 5.47
CA PRO A 55 8.63 -13.21 5.30
C PRO A 55 7.80 -13.55 6.55
N LYS A 56 8.20 -13.06 7.73
CA LYS A 56 7.53 -13.36 9.01
C LYS A 56 6.43 -12.37 9.38
N GLU A 57 6.38 -11.21 8.72
CA GLU A 57 5.49 -10.09 9.05
C GLU A 57 4.36 -9.92 8.03
N LEU A 58 3.88 -11.03 7.45
CA LEU A 58 2.86 -10.98 6.38
C LEU A 58 1.53 -10.39 6.87
N LEU A 59 1.14 -10.65 8.13
CA LEU A 59 -0.05 -10.04 8.72
C LEU A 59 0.09 -8.52 8.79
N ALA A 60 1.21 -8.02 9.33
CA ALA A 60 1.49 -6.60 9.41
C ALA A 60 1.53 -5.97 8.01
N TYR A 61 2.14 -6.62 7.03
CA TYR A 61 2.12 -6.14 5.65
C TYR A 61 0.70 -6.03 5.08
N ARG A 62 -0.17 -7.03 5.30
CA ARG A 62 -1.55 -7.01 4.81
C ARG A 62 -2.38 -5.89 5.45
N GLN A 63 -2.17 -5.65 6.74
CA GLN A 63 -2.79 -4.52 7.45
C GLN A 63 -2.32 -3.19 6.87
N MET A 64 -1.01 -3.02 6.69
CA MET A 64 -0.43 -1.83 6.05
C MET A 64 -1.03 -1.61 4.66
N LEU A 65 -1.05 -2.66 3.82
CA LEU A 65 -1.55 -2.58 2.45
C LEU A 65 -3.01 -2.12 2.40
N ILE A 66 -3.89 -2.71 3.22
CA ILE A 66 -5.29 -2.28 3.28
C ILE A 66 -5.39 -0.83 3.76
N ASN A 67 -4.70 -0.49 4.86
CA ASN A 67 -4.77 0.86 5.44
C ASN A 67 -4.21 1.92 4.49
N HIS A 68 -3.19 1.59 3.71
CA HIS A 68 -2.60 2.47 2.70
C HIS A 68 -3.58 2.78 1.58
N GLU A 69 -4.17 1.75 0.95
CA GLU A 69 -5.09 1.95 -0.17
C GLU A 69 -6.43 2.56 0.27
N VAL A 70 -6.90 2.22 1.47
CA VAL A 70 -8.05 2.90 2.07
C VAL A 70 -7.71 4.35 2.40
N GLY A 71 -6.48 4.64 2.82
CA GLY A 71 -6.00 6.01 3.00
C GLY A 71 -6.09 6.84 1.72
N HIS A 72 -5.70 6.27 0.57
CA HIS A 72 -5.92 6.90 -0.73
C HIS A 72 -7.40 7.16 -1.00
N ARG A 73 -8.27 6.17 -0.75
CA ARG A 73 -9.73 6.32 -0.90
C ARG A 73 -10.32 7.42 -0.01
N LEU A 74 -9.73 7.65 1.15
CA LEU A 74 -10.11 8.73 2.07
C LEU A 74 -9.50 10.08 1.71
N GLY A 75 -8.74 10.18 0.62
CA GLY A 75 -8.16 11.43 0.11
C GLY A 75 -6.76 11.74 0.63
N HIS A 76 -6.06 10.76 1.22
CA HIS A 76 -4.69 10.95 1.68
C HIS A 76 -3.68 10.62 0.57
N ASN A 77 -2.76 11.55 0.33
CA ASN A 77 -1.63 11.35 -0.58
C ASN A 77 -0.46 10.67 0.13
N HIS A 78 0.54 10.26 -0.65
CA HIS A 78 1.77 9.71 -0.09
C HIS A 78 2.46 10.68 0.87
N VAL A 79 3.03 10.13 1.94
CA VAL A 79 3.83 10.89 2.92
C VAL A 79 5.17 10.18 3.12
N SER A 80 6.27 10.91 2.94
CA SER A 80 7.61 10.37 3.19
C SER A 80 7.96 10.44 4.66
N CYS A 81 8.55 9.37 5.20
CA CYS A 81 9.21 9.41 6.48
C CYS A 81 10.43 10.36 6.43
N ARG A 82 10.58 11.19 7.47
CA ARG A 82 11.63 12.22 7.56
C ARG A 82 12.56 12.04 8.76
N THR A 83 12.36 11.00 9.56
CA THR A 83 13.09 10.79 10.81
C THR A 83 13.73 9.40 10.81
N PRO A 84 15.07 9.29 10.79
CA PRO A 84 15.75 8.01 10.82
C PRO A 84 15.29 7.13 12.00
N GLY A 85 14.98 5.86 11.73
CA GLY A 85 14.57 4.88 12.73
C GLY A 85 13.13 5.01 13.25
N ALA A 86 12.41 6.09 12.90
CA ALA A 86 11.00 6.23 13.24
C ALA A 86 10.13 5.20 12.49
N LEU A 87 8.91 5.00 12.96
CA LEU A 87 7.90 4.28 12.19
C LEU A 87 7.54 5.09 10.95
N ALA A 88 7.51 4.44 9.78
CA ALA A 88 7.08 5.10 8.56
C ALA A 88 5.60 5.53 8.69
N PRO A 89 5.18 6.66 8.11
CA PRO A 89 3.77 6.95 7.94
C PRO A 89 3.09 5.81 7.17
N VAL A 90 1.85 5.43 7.52
CA VAL A 90 1.08 4.43 6.74
C VAL A 90 0.97 4.82 5.27
N MET A 91 0.87 6.13 4.99
CA MET A 91 0.84 6.65 3.62
C MET A 91 2.22 6.74 2.94
N GLN A 92 3.30 6.29 3.56
CA GLN A 92 4.52 6.00 2.79
C GLN A 92 4.24 4.78 1.92
N GLN A 93 4.76 4.74 0.68
CA GLN A 93 4.65 3.58 -0.19
C GLN A 93 5.58 2.43 0.26
N GLN A 94 5.33 1.88 1.45
CA GLN A 94 6.19 0.94 2.16
C GLN A 94 6.36 -0.39 1.42
N THR A 95 5.43 -0.75 0.52
CA THR A 95 5.57 -1.91 -0.38
C THR A 95 6.81 -1.81 -1.28
N LYS A 96 7.17 -0.58 -1.68
CA LYS A 96 8.33 -0.32 -2.55
C LYS A 96 9.59 -0.07 -1.73
N THR A 97 9.52 0.81 -0.73
CA THR A 97 10.70 1.18 0.05
C THR A 97 10.37 1.72 1.45
N LEU A 98 11.27 1.45 2.39
CA LEU A 98 11.34 2.10 3.71
C LEU A 98 12.47 3.13 3.81
N GLU A 99 13.23 3.30 2.74
CA GLU A 99 14.36 4.20 2.64
C GLU A 99 14.14 5.19 1.50
N LEU A 100 14.10 6.48 1.84
CA LEU A 100 13.94 7.58 0.91
C LEU A 100 14.97 8.65 1.24
N GLU A 101 15.70 9.14 0.25
CA GLU A 101 16.70 10.21 0.42
C GLU A 101 17.74 9.90 1.53
N GLY A 102 18.12 8.63 1.68
CA GLY A 102 19.06 8.17 2.72
C GLY A 102 18.47 8.07 4.14
N ILE A 103 17.17 8.35 4.31
CA ILE A 103 16.46 8.23 5.58
C ILE A 103 15.75 6.87 5.61
N LYS A 104 16.21 5.98 6.48
CA LYS A 104 15.62 4.66 6.69
C LYS A 104 14.67 4.65 7.88
N CYS A 105 13.43 4.25 7.64
CA CYS A 105 12.40 4.10 8.65
C CYS A 105 12.01 2.64 8.86
N ARG A 106 11.24 2.38 9.91
CA ARG A 106 10.71 1.05 10.24
C ARG A 106 9.32 0.86 9.64
N ALA A 107 9.02 -0.37 9.25
CA ALA A 107 7.70 -0.77 8.77
C ALA A 107 6.61 -0.40 9.79
N ASN A 108 5.47 0.07 9.31
CA ASN A 108 4.35 0.48 10.15
C ASN A 108 2.99 0.27 9.45
N PRO A 109 2.11 -0.59 10.00
CA PRO A 109 0.79 -0.81 9.44
C PRO A 109 -0.29 0.18 9.90
N TRP A 110 -0.07 0.99 10.93
CA TRP A 110 -1.14 1.77 11.57
C TRP A 110 -0.85 3.27 11.65
N VAL A 111 -1.89 4.08 11.52
CA VAL A 111 -1.82 5.54 11.69
C VAL A 111 -1.48 5.89 13.15
N HIS A 112 -2.01 5.10 14.09
CA HIS A 112 -1.75 5.19 15.53
C HIS A 112 -1.24 3.82 16.01
N PRO A 113 0.07 3.58 16.04
CA PRO A 113 0.64 2.25 16.32
C PRO A 113 0.59 1.83 17.81
N GLU A 114 0.15 2.71 18.71
CA GLU A 114 0.00 2.46 20.15
C GLU A 114 -1.45 2.18 20.59
N SER A 115 -2.41 2.19 19.67
CA SER A 115 -3.83 1.94 19.96
C SER A 115 -4.23 0.48 19.89
#